data_AF-A0A2W2J2T8-F1
#
_entry.id   AF-A0A2W2J2T8-F1
#
_cell.length_a   1.000
_cell.length_b   1.000
_cell.length_c   1.000
_cell.angle_alpha   90.00
_cell.angle_beta   90.00
_cell.angle_gamma   90.00
#
_symmetry.space_group_name_H-M   'P 1'
#
loop_
_entity.id
_entity.type
_entity.pdbx_description
1 polymer ?
#
loop_
_entity_poly.entity_id
_entity_poly.type
_entity_poly.pdbx_seq_one_letter_code
_entity_poly.pdbx_strand_id
1 'polypeptide(L)'
;ASLSAELAREEAAPAAHSAPAADTGRFPAAPAWDEDSLPLFPLEPPRTGRELLADHVTAMVCCAAMDTAGATPGLDWLDGPALLINGERAADLGPKVLALVENGDPVPLRAWLVDSGIRPEKPIRLV
;
A
#
# COMPACT_ATOMS: atom_id res chain seq x y z
N ALA A 1 10.62 11.42 14.34
CA ALA A 1 10.57 12.90 14.43
C ALA A 1 11.34 13.60 13.30
N SER A 2 12.47 13.05 12.81
CA SER A 2 13.20 13.62 11.66
C SER A 2 12.37 13.62 10.36
N LEU A 3 11.66 12.53 10.09
CA LEU A 3 10.78 12.38 8.91
C LEU A 3 9.69 13.45 8.84
N SER A 4 9.03 13.76 9.96
CA SER A 4 8.00 14.80 10.02
C SER A 4 8.59 16.21 9.78
N ALA A 5 9.81 16.46 10.24
CA ALA A 5 10.52 17.72 10.03
C ALA A 5 11.11 17.85 8.61
N GLU A 6 11.32 16.73 7.93
CA GLU A 6 11.77 16.66 6.54
C GLU A 6 10.58 16.89 5.59
N LEU A 7 9.43 16.27 5.87
CA LEU A 7 8.18 16.51 5.14
C LEU A 7 7.69 17.96 5.24
N ALA A 8 7.75 18.56 6.43
CA ALA A 8 7.36 19.96 6.62
C ALA A 8 8.29 20.96 5.91
N ARG A 9 9.56 20.59 5.66
CA ARG A 9 10.50 21.40 4.88
C ARG A 9 10.22 21.31 3.39
N GLU A 10 9.83 20.14 2.91
CA GLU A 10 9.47 19.92 1.50
C GLU A 10 8.16 20.63 1.14
N GLU A 11 7.13 20.59 2.01
CA GLU A 11 5.88 21.33 1.78
C GLU A 11 6.04 22.85 1.89
N ALA A 12 6.93 23.33 2.76
CA ALA A 12 7.20 24.76 2.91
C ALA A 12 8.08 25.32 1.79
N ALA A 13 8.69 24.47 0.95
CA ALA A 13 9.42 24.92 -0.21
C ALA A 13 8.41 25.49 -1.24
N PRO A 14 8.48 26.78 -1.59
CA PRO A 14 7.67 27.28 -2.69
C PRO A 14 8.06 26.50 -3.93
N ALA A 15 7.08 25.88 -4.61
CA ALA A 15 7.28 25.31 -5.92
C ALA A 15 7.69 26.46 -6.86
N ALA A 16 9.00 26.68 -6.96
CA ALA A 16 9.59 27.60 -7.90
C ALA A 16 9.39 27.01 -9.29
N HIS A 17 8.19 27.19 -9.82
CA HIS A 17 7.90 27.12 -11.24
C HIS A 17 8.63 28.28 -11.89
N SER A 18 9.96 28.16 -11.94
CA SER A 18 10.79 28.92 -12.86
C SER A 18 10.43 28.37 -14.24
N ALA A 19 9.38 28.92 -14.84
CA ALA A 19 9.12 28.72 -16.25
C ALA A 19 10.42 29.07 -16.98
N PRO A 20 10.98 28.18 -17.82
CA PRO A 20 12.08 28.58 -18.65
C PRO A 20 11.57 29.72 -19.54
N ALA A 21 12.28 30.85 -19.54
CA ALA A 21 12.11 31.87 -20.55
C ALA A 21 12.54 31.26 -21.89
N ALA A 22 11.62 30.53 -22.52
CA ALA A 22 11.78 29.95 -23.83
C ALA A 22 11.39 31.02 -24.85
N ASP A 23 12.42 31.45 -25.57
CA ASP A 23 12.39 32.02 -26.90
C ASP A 23 11.14 31.60 -27.70
N THR A 24 10.53 32.58 -28.36
CA THR A 24 9.27 32.50 -29.10
C THR A 24 9.37 31.61 -30.34
N GLY A 25 9.50 30.30 -30.14
CA GLY A 25 9.14 29.27 -31.11
C GLY A 25 7.70 28.86 -30.84
N ARG A 26 6.77 29.24 -31.73
CA ARG A 26 5.34 28.91 -31.64
C ARG A 26 5.14 27.39 -31.70
N PHE A 27 5.20 26.74 -30.55
CA PHE A 27 4.56 25.44 -30.34
C PHE A 27 3.05 25.70 -30.25
N PRO A 28 2.20 24.89 -30.90
CA PRO A 28 0.77 24.96 -30.65
C PRO A 28 0.57 24.78 -29.14
N ALA A 29 -0.17 25.69 -28.53
CA ALA A 29 -0.57 25.57 -27.14
C ALA A 29 -1.13 24.16 -26.95
N ALA A 30 -0.58 23.40 -26.00
CA ALA A 30 -1.18 22.13 -25.62
C ALA A 30 -2.67 22.40 -25.39
N PRO A 31 -3.59 21.58 -25.94
CA PRO A 31 -5.00 21.77 -25.70
C PRO A 31 -5.20 21.89 -24.19
N ALA A 32 -5.89 22.94 -23.75
CA ALA A 32 -6.31 23.08 -22.37
C ALA A 32 -7.04 21.78 -22.04
N TRP A 33 -6.48 20.99 -21.14
CA TRP A 33 -7.09 19.75 -20.71
C TRP A 33 -8.39 20.18 -20.06
N ASP A 34 -9.50 19.95 -20.75
CA ASP A 34 -10.81 20.32 -20.27
C ASP A 34 -11.11 19.32 -19.16
N GLU A 35 -10.81 19.68 -17.90
CA GLU A 35 -10.97 18.82 -16.72
C GLU A 35 -12.42 18.27 -16.63
N ASP A 36 -13.39 19.02 -17.16
CA ASP A 36 -14.80 18.65 -17.26
C ASP A 36 -15.11 17.64 -18.39
N SER A 37 -14.15 17.34 -19.28
CA SER A 37 -14.30 16.40 -20.40
C SER A 37 -13.89 14.96 -20.07
N LEU A 38 -13.29 14.73 -18.90
CA LEU A 38 -12.98 13.38 -18.44
C LEU A 38 -14.29 12.74 -17.99
N PRO A 39 -14.67 11.56 -18.52
CA PRO A 39 -15.82 10.85 -17.98
C PRO A 39 -15.54 10.63 -16.50
N LEU A 40 -16.39 11.23 -15.65
CA LEU A 40 -16.46 10.90 -14.23
C LEU A 40 -16.91 9.45 -14.17
N PHE A 41 -15.96 8.53 -14.33
CA PHE A 41 -16.13 7.13 -14.00
C PHE A 41 -16.76 7.09 -12.61
N PRO A 42 -17.69 6.16 -12.35
CA PRO A 42 -18.19 6.00 -11.00
C PRO A 42 -16.97 5.95 -10.07
N LEU A 43 -16.89 6.92 -9.17
CA LEU A 43 -16.03 6.84 -7.99
C LEU A 43 -16.30 5.43 -7.45
N GLU A 44 -15.27 4.59 -7.35
CA GLU A 44 -15.42 3.18 -6.99
C GLU A 44 -16.50 3.01 -5.90
N PRO A 45 -17.36 1.98 -6.00
CA PRO A 45 -18.34 1.71 -4.97
C PRO A 45 -17.67 1.82 -3.58
N PRO A 46 -18.31 2.51 -2.62
CA PRO A 46 -17.70 2.70 -1.31
C PRO A 46 -17.27 1.37 -0.73
N ARG A 47 -16.04 1.34 -0.22
CA ARG A 47 -15.46 0.10 0.29
C ARG A 47 -16.33 -0.50 1.39
N THR A 48 -16.52 -1.81 1.29
CA THR A 48 -17.35 -2.52 2.25
C THR A 48 -16.62 -2.71 3.58
N GLY A 49 -17.36 -2.83 4.69
CA GLY A 49 -16.74 -3.15 5.99
C GLY A 49 -15.91 -4.44 5.96
N ARG A 50 -16.25 -5.36 5.06
CA ARG A 50 -15.52 -6.61 4.85
C ARG A 50 -14.16 -6.38 4.18
N GLU A 51 -14.11 -5.53 3.17
CA GLU A 51 -12.85 -5.13 2.53
C GLU A 51 -11.93 -4.42 3.53
N LEU A 52 -12.49 -3.52 4.34
CA LEU A 52 -11.72 -2.85 5.39
C LEU A 52 -11.17 -3.84 6.41
N LEU A 53 -11.95 -4.86 6.79
CA LEU A 53 -11.49 -5.92 7.69
C LEU A 53 -10.36 -6.75 7.06
N ALA A 54 -10.49 -7.12 5.78
CA ALA A 54 -9.45 -7.87 5.06
C ALA A 54 -8.14 -7.09 4.98
N ASP A 55 -8.20 -5.79 4.71
CA ASP A 55 -7.03 -4.92 4.71
C ASP A 55 -6.40 -4.80 6.09
N HIS A 56 -7.21 -4.66 7.13
CA HIS A 56 -6.71 -4.56 8.50
C HIS A 56 -6.02 -5.85 8.94
N VAL A 57 -6.61 -7.01 8.65
CA VAL A 57 -5.98 -8.31 8.92
C VAL A 57 -4.68 -8.46 8.14
N THR A 58 -4.67 -8.11 6.86
CA THR A 58 -3.46 -8.12 6.02
C THR A 58 -2.37 -7.25 6.64
N ALA A 59 -2.69 -6.02 7.04
CA ALA A 59 -1.76 -5.11 7.68
C ALA A 59 -1.20 -5.68 8.99
N MET A 60 -2.06 -6.23 9.87
CA MET A 60 -1.62 -6.86 11.12
C MET A 60 -0.68 -8.05 10.88
N VAL A 61 -0.98 -8.89 9.88
CA VAL A 61 -0.13 -10.03 9.51
C VAL A 61 1.22 -9.55 8.99
N CYS A 62 1.25 -8.54 8.11
CA CYS A 62 2.49 -7.96 7.61
C CYS A 62 3.35 -7.37 8.75
N CYS A 63 2.73 -6.64 9.69
CA CYS A 63 3.44 -6.13 10.88
C CYS A 63 4.02 -7.27 11.72
N ALA A 64 3.22 -8.29 12.03
CA ALA A 64 3.68 -9.45 12.78
C ALA A 64 4.82 -10.19 12.05
N ALA A 65 4.76 -10.28 10.72
CA ALA A 65 5.80 -10.93 9.92
C ALA A 65 7.12 -10.16 9.99
N MET A 66 7.08 -8.83 9.91
CA MET A 66 8.28 -7.99 10.08
C MET A 66 8.86 -8.14 11.51
N ASP A 67 8.00 -8.15 12.53
CA ASP A 67 8.41 -8.19 13.94
C ASP A 67 8.94 -9.55 14.41
N THR A 68 8.49 -10.64 13.79
CA THR A 68 8.70 -11.99 14.31
C THR A 68 9.40 -12.95 13.36
N ALA A 69 9.27 -12.73 12.05
CA ALA A 69 9.85 -13.57 11.00
C ALA A 69 10.92 -12.84 10.17
N GLY A 70 11.25 -11.58 10.50
CA GLY A 70 12.23 -10.78 9.75
C GLY A 70 11.78 -10.49 8.33
N ALA A 71 10.47 -10.47 8.08
CA ALA A 71 9.94 -10.15 6.77
C ALA A 71 10.29 -8.71 6.39
N THR A 72 10.35 -8.43 5.09
CA THR A 72 10.65 -7.10 4.55
C THR A 72 9.62 -6.69 3.51
N PRO A 73 9.31 -5.38 3.40
CA PRO A 73 8.46 -4.89 2.32
C PRO A 73 9.20 -5.01 0.97
N GLY A 74 8.46 -5.41 -0.05
CA GLY A 74 8.90 -5.44 -1.43
C GLY A 74 7.83 -4.88 -2.37
N LEU A 75 8.17 -4.77 -3.64
CA LEU A 75 7.27 -4.32 -4.69
C LEU A 75 7.45 -5.22 -5.91
N ASP A 76 6.36 -5.88 -6.31
CA ASP A 76 6.24 -6.53 -7.60
C ASP A 76 5.57 -5.54 -8.56
N TRP A 77 6.13 -5.34 -9.75
CA TRP A 77 5.56 -4.41 -10.72
C TRP A 77 4.25 -4.91 -11.34
N LEU A 78 4.05 -6.23 -11.38
CA LEU A 78 2.84 -6.85 -11.91
C LEU A 78 1.77 -6.99 -10.83
N ASP A 79 2.19 -7.39 -9.63
CA ASP A 79 1.27 -7.73 -8.53
C ASP A 79 1.15 -6.63 -7.45
N GLY A 80 1.99 -5.60 -7.50
CA GLY A 80 2.02 -4.54 -6.51
C GLY A 80 2.80 -4.90 -5.23
N PRO A 81 2.42 -4.34 -4.07
CA PRO A 81 3.12 -4.55 -2.81
C PRO A 81 3.30 -6.04 -2.48
N ALA A 82 4.50 -6.41 -2.04
CA ALA A 82 4.86 -7.79 -1.70
C ALA A 82 5.45 -7.87 -0.30
N LEU A 83 5.12 -8.94 0.41
CA LEU A 83 5.82 -9.31 1.65
C LEU A 83 6.90 -10.31 1.29
N LEU A 84 8.15 -10.02 1.68
CA LEU A 84 9.28 -10.93 1.46
C LEU A 84 9.67 -11.61 2.76
N ILE A 85 9.66 -12.94 2.78
CA ILE A 85 10.10 -13.77 3.91
C ILE A 85 11.34 -14.53 3.43
N ASN A 86 12.47 -14.36 4.13
CA ASN A 86 13.78 -14.90 3.71
C ASN A 86 14.21 -14.47 2.29
N GLY A 87 13.78 -13.28 1.84
CA GLY A 87 14.07 -12.77 0.50
C GLY A 87 13.17 -13.33 -0.61
N GLU A 88 12.26 -14.25 -0.28
CA GLU A 88 11.28 -14.82 -1.22
C GLU A 88 9.90 -14.22 -0.99
N ARG A 89 9.11 -14.11 -2.07
CA ARG A 89 7.76 -13.57 -1.99
C ARG A 89 6.85 -14.53 -1.21
N ALA A 90 6.26 -14.02 -0.14
CA ALA A 90 5.26 -14.75 0.63
C ALA A 90 3.97 -14.88 -0.22
N ALA A 91 3.75 -16.08 -0.74
CA ALA A 91 2.58 -16.37 -1.55
C ALA A 91 1.34 -16.62 -0.68
N ASP A 92 0.17 -16.60 -1.34
CA ASP A 92 -1.07 -17.17 -0.82
C ASP A 92 -1.73 -16.52 0.40
N LEU A 93 -1.23 -15.38 0.90
CA LEU A 93 -1.83 -14.66 2.03
C LEU A 93 -3.29 -14.25 1.76
N GLY A 94 -3.56 -13.63 0.60
CA GLY A 94 -4.88 -13.10 0.23
C GLY A 94 -6.01 -14.12 0.39
N PRO A 95 -5.93 -15.31 -0.24
CA PRO A 95 -6.93 -16.36 -0.06
C PRO A 95 -7.14 -16.82 1.39
N LYS A 96 -6.13 -16.76 2.26
CA LYS A 96 -6.28 -17.15 3.67
C LYS A 96 -6.97 -16.06 4.49
N VAL A 97 -6.66 -14.80 4.21
CA VAL A 97 -7.38 -13.66 4.79
C VAL A 97 -8.84 -13.68 4.37
N LEU A 98 -9.12 -13.98 3.10
CA LEU A 98 -10.48 -14.10 2.59
C LEU A 98 -11.25 -15.22 3.30
N ALA A 99 -10.65 -16.40 3.48
CA ALA A 99 -11.28 -17.50 4.22
C ALA A 99 -11.68 -17.08 5.65
N LEU A 100 -10.82 -16.33 6.34
CA LEU A 100 -11.14 -15.78 7.66
C LEU A 100 -12.27 -14.76 7.62
N VAL A 101 -12.21 -13.81 6.69
CA VAL A 101 -13.10 -12.65 6.68
C VAL A 101 -14.49 -12.96 6.10
N GLU A 102 -14.56 -13.84 5.10
CA GLU A 102 -15.82 -14.24 4.47
C GLU A 102 -16.50 -15.40 5.19
N ASN A 103 -15.72 -16.43 5.56
CA ASN A 103 -16.27 -17.67 6.11
C ASN A 103 -16.09 -17.80 7.63
N GLY A 104 -15.38 -16.85 8.26
CA GLY A 104 -15.04 -16.94 9.68
C GLY A 104 -14.07 -18.07 10.00
N ASP A 105 -13.39 -18.66 9.01
CA ASP A 105 -12.49 -19.79 9.20
C ASP A 105 -11.05 -19.32 9.44
N PRO A 106 -10.54 -19.41 10.68
CA PRO A 106 -9.17 -18.97 10.98
C PRO A 106 -8.11 -20.01 10.63
N VAL A 107 -8.48 -21.26 10.35
CA VAL A 107 -7.53 -22.39 10.25
C VAL A 107 -6.51 -22.18 9.12
N PRO A 108 -6.90 -21.78 7.89
CA PRO A 108 -5.96 -21.63 6.79
C PRO A 108 -4.94 -20.51 7.05
N LEU A 109 -5.38 -19.42 7.68
CA LEU A 109 -4.49 -18.30 8.02
C LEU A 109 -3.54 -18.69 9.16
N ARG A 110 -4.03 -19.35 10.21
CA ARG A 110 -3.20 -19.79 11.33
C ARG A 110 -2.11 -20.77 10.90
N ALA A 111 -2.46 -21.74 10.05
CA ALA A 111 -1.49 -22.69 9.50
C ALA A 111 -0.39 -21.97 8.72
N TRP A 112 -0.78 -21.07 7.80
CA TRP A 112 0.17 -20.29 7.01
C TRP A 112 1.10 -19.42 7.86
N LEU A 113 0.59 -18.81 8.93
CA LEU A 113 1.42 -18.01 9.86
C LEU A 113 2.48 -18.89 10.53
N VAL A 114 2.11 -20.07 11.03
CA VAL A 114 3.04 -20.99 11.70
C VAL A 114 4.10 -21.49 10.73
N ASP A 115 3.68 -21.91 9.53
CA ASP A 115 4.58 -22.41 8.49
C ASP A 115 5.57 -21.34 8.01
N SER A 116 5.12 -20.08 7.97
CA SER A 116 5.94 -18.92 7.62
C SER A 116 6.82 -18.42 8.78
N GLY A 117 6.76 -19.07 9.95
CA GLY A 117 7.50 -18.67 11.16
C GLY A 117 6.99 -17.41 11.84
N ILE A 118 5.82 -16.90 11.44
CA ILE A 118 5.19 -15.71 11.99
C ILE A 118 4.50 -16.09 13.31
N ARG A 119 4.79 -15.35 14.38
CA ARG A 119 4.28 -15.61 15.73
C ARG A 119 3.29 -14.53 16.14
N PRO A 120 1.99 -14.66 15.81
CA PRO A 120 0.98 -13.65 16.16
C PRO A 120 0.73 -13.54 17.68
N GLU A 121 1.21 -14.50 18.48
CA GLU A 121 1.06 -14.52 19.94
C GLU A 121 2.08 -13.61 20.65
N LYS A 122 3.11 -13.13 19.94
CA LYS A 122 4.05 -12.15 20.48
C LYS A 122 3.40 -10.76 20.43
N PRO A 123 3.41 -9.98 21.51
CA PRO A 123 2.77 -8.67 21.52
C PRO A 123 3.39 -7.73 20.47
N ILE A 124 2.56 -7.21 19.57
CA ILE A 124 2.95 -6.22 18.55
C ILE A 124 3.11 -4.86 19.24
N ARG A 125 4.23 -4.17 19.01
CA ARG A 125 4.40 -2.79 19.48
C ARG A 125 3.82 -1.81 18.46
N LEU A 126 2.65 -1.28 18.74
CA LEU A 126 2.10 -0.14 18.00
C LEU A 126 2.82 1.12 18.50
N VAL A 127 3.54 1.81 17.62
CA VAL A 127 4.24 3.08 17.89
C VAL A 127 3.48 4.26 17.33
#